data_AF-C5FHF0-F1
#
_entry.id   AF-C5FHF0-F1
#
_cell.length_a   1.000
_cell.length_b   1.000
_cell.length_c   1.000
_cell.angle_alpha   90.00
_cell.angle_beta   90.00
_cell.angle_gamma   90.00
#
_symmetry.space_group_name_H-M   'P 1'
#
loop_
_entity.id
_entity.type
_entity.pdbx_description
1 polymer ?
#
loop_
_entity_poly.entity_id
_entity_poly.type
_entity_poly.pdbx_seq_one_letter_code
_entity_poly.pdbx_strand_id
1 'polypeptide(L)'
;MKASLFLACSALSFGLAAATTDAPETVDNPVGVVYKALLLNKDTTKVRGSVSGTAHSDGRGVDFKVHFSGLTEDEGPYAYHLHVDPVPEDGNCSRTLDHVDPFGRGQRPPCDSSNPETCEPGDLSGKYGRISASGDFTTTYHDLYSSTKNGVGTFFGNRSIVIHDKDGRRINCGNFKLVEVEEPGHSSGSMPATTATTPTTGTGVIPTRRPTGTGTAGSTGIGGSTIPTTVSATYTPTASPSPPVLSNGAERLVGFSLGAILAALAPFAL
;
A
#
# COMPACT_ATOMS: atom_id res chain seq x y z
N MET A 1 -38.31 -6.72 58.45
CA MET A 1 -37.63 -7.30 57.27
C MET A 1 -37.54 -6.22 56.21
N LYS A 2 -36.36 -5.66 55.96
CA LYS A 2 -36.15 -4.58 54.97
C LYS A 2 -35.65 -5.24 53.68
N ALA A 3 -36.47 -5.22 52.64
CA ALA A 3 -36.09 -5.74 51.33
C ALA A 3 -35.34 -4.64 50.56
N SER A 4 -34.05 -4.86 50.33
CA SER A 4 -33.24 -3.99 49.47
C SER A 4 -33.47 -4.37 48.02
N LEU A 5 -34.08 -3.46 47.27
CA LEU A 5 -34.27 -3.57 45.83
C LEU A 5 -32.97 -3.17 45.12
N PHE A 6 -32.24 -4.14 44.58
CA PHE A 6 -31.08 -3.89 43.74
C PHE A 6 -31.55 -3.61 42.31
N LEU A 7 -31.44 -2.35 41.89
CA LEU A 7 -31.70 -1.93 40.51
C LEU A 7 -30.42 -2.15 39.69
N ALA A 8 -30.40 -3.21 38.87
CA ALA A 8 -29.31 -3.48 37.95
C ALA A 8 -29.46 -2.58 36.71
N CYS A 9 -28.61 -1.56 36.59
CA CYS A 9 -28.51 -0.72 35.40
C CYS A 9 -27.63 -1.44 34.35
N SER A 10 -28.25 -2.12 33.40
CA SER A 10 -27.55 -2.69 32.24
C SER A 10 -27.13 -1.57 31.29
N ALA A 11 -25.86 -1.18 31.29
CA ALA A 11 -25.30 -0.25 30.31
C ALA A 11 -25.13 -0.97 28.96
N LEU A 12 -26.09 -0.77 28.05
CA LEU A 12 -25.94 -1.12 26.64
C LEU A 12 -24.83 -0.25 26.03
N SER A 13 -23.66 -0.84 25.84
CA SER A 13 -22.57 -0.21 25.09
C SER A 13 -22.93 -0.25 23.60
N PHE A 14 -23.52 0.83 23.09
CA PHE A 14 -23.63 1.03 21.64
C PHE A 14 -22.23 1.31 21.10
N GLY A 15 -21.62 0.31 20.46
CA GLY A 15 -20.39 0.49 19.70
C GLY A 15 -20.66 1.48 18.57
N LEU A 16 -19.99 2.63 18.60
CA LEU A 16 -20.04 3.62 17.54
C LEU A 16 -19.27 3.05 16.33
N ALA A 17 -19.98 2.46 15.37
CA ALA A 17 -19.38 2.10 14.09
C ALA A 17 -19.00 3.40 13.38
N ALA A 18 -17.71 3.61 13.13
CA ALA A 18 -17.27 4.68 12.24
C ALA A 18 -17.89 4.44 10.85
N ALA A 19 -18.52 5.45 10.28
CA ALA A 19 -19.06 5.36 8.94
C ALA A 19 -17.91 5.17 7.94
N THR A 20 -17.87 4.03 7.28
CA THR A 20 -16.96 3.78 6.16
C THR A 20 -17.44 4.57 4.95
N THR A 21 -16.53 5.14 4.17
CA THR A 21 -16.88 5.83 2.92
C THR A 21 -16.38 5.03 1.73
N ASP A 22 -17.21 4.94 0.68
CA ASP A 22 -16.81 4.34 -0.59
C ASP A 22 -15.57 5.06 -1.14
N ALA A 23 -14.67 4.29 -1.74
CA ALA A 23 -13.48 4.82 -2.38
C ALA A 23 -13.89 5.60 -3.64
N PRO A 24 -13.60 6.91 -3.73
CA PRO A 24 -13.78 7.64 -4.97
C PRO A 24 -12.84 7.09 -6.04
N GLU A 25 -13.32 7.11 -7.28
CA GLU A 25 -12.45 6.88 -8.43
C GLU A 25 -11.34 7.93 -8.49
N THR A 26 -10.15 7.50 -8.90
CA THR A 26 -9.01 8.38 -9.08
C THR A 26 -9.04 8.98 -10.47
N VAL A 27 -8.75 10.28 -10.54
CA VAL A 27 -8.72 11.07 -11.78
C VAL A 27 -7.43 11.87 -11.84
N ASP A 28 -7.13 12.45 -13.02
CA ASP A 28 -5.91 13.23 -13.27
C ASP A 28 -4.62 12.46 -12.96
N ASN A 29 -4.64 11.14 -13.17
CA ASN A 29 -3.46 10.31 -13.06
C ASN A 29 -2.47 10.67 -14.18
N PRO A 30 -1.19 10.95 -13.89
CA PRO A 30 -0.19 11.19 -14.92
C PRO A 30 -0.09 10.01 -15.89
N VAL A 31 -0.35 10.25 -17.17
CA VAL A 31 -0.26 9.25 -18.24
C VAL A 31 1.19 9.07 -18.69
N GLY A 32 1.56 7.84 -19.03
CA GLY A 32 2.90 7.50 -19.55
C GLY A 32 3.94 7.15 -18.50
N VAL A 33 3.66 7.37 -17.20
CA VAL A 33 4.52 6.87 -16.12
C VAL A 33 4.18 5.41 -15.82
N VAL A 34 5.22 4.59 -15.65
CA VAL A 34 5.08 3.19 -15.27
C VAL A 34 5.76 2.97 -13.94
N TYR A 35 5.03 2.41 -12.97
CA TYR A 35 5.61 1.93 -11.72
C TYR A 35 5.64 0.42 -11.74
N LYS A 36 6.76 -0.19 -11.37
CA LYS A 36 6.93 -1.65 -11.35
C LYS A 36 7.50 -2.11 -10.01
N ALA A 37 6.92 -3.17 -9.48
CA ALA A 37 7.44 -3.94 -8.37
C ALA A 37 7.91 -5.31 -8.86
N LEU A 38 9.09 -5.73 -8.40
CA LEU A 38 9.57 -7.11 -8.50
C LEU A 38 9.48 -7.76 -7.13
N LEU A 39 8.95 -8.97 -7.06
CA LEU A 39 8.96 -9.73 -5.82
C LEU A 39 10.40 -10.11 -5.44
N LEU A 40 10.68 -10.12 -4.15
CA LEU A 40 12.00 -10.45 -3.63
C LEU A 40 12.41 -11.89 -3.95
N ASN A 41 13.72 -12.10 -4.09
CA ASN A 41 14.28 -13.44 -4.12
C ASN A 41 14.44 -13.96 -2.68
N LYS A 42 13.46 -14.72 -2.20
CA LYS A 42 13.42 -15.28 -0.83
C LYS A 42 13.55 -16.79 -0.86
N ASP A 43 14.35 -17.37 0.02
CA ASP A 43 14.49 -18.83 0.12
C ASP A 43 13.28 -19.50 0.78
N THR A 44 12.44 -18.72 1.47
CA THR A 44 11.25 -19.18 2.20
C THR A 44 10.04 -19.46 1.32
N THR A 45 10.07 -19.12 0.04
CA THR A 45 8.97 -19.38 -0.90
C THR A 45 9.50 -19.48 -2.33
N LYS A 46 8.81 -20.24 -3.19
CA LYS A 46 9.10 -20.28 -4.63
C LYS A 46 8.41 -19.18 -5.42
N VAL A 47 7.45 -18.47 -4.81
CA VAL A 47 6.69 -17.42 -5.49
C VAL A 47 7.60 -16.28 -5.95
N ARG A 48 7.57 -16.00 -7.25
CA ARG A 48 8.31 -14.91 -7.92
C ARG A 48 7.39 -14.18 -8.88
N GLY A 49 7.78 -12.97 -9.28
CA GLY A 49 7.04 -12.26 -10.31
C GLY A 49 7.14 -10.75 -10.20
N SER A 50 6.22 -10.08 -10.88
CA SER A 50 6.18 -8.63 -10.96
C SER A 50 4.77 -8.10 -11.11
N VAL A 51 4.55 -6.90 -10.60
CA VAL A 51 3.35 -6.10 -10.85
C VAL A 51 3.79 -4.77 -11.43
N SER A 52 3.18 -4.33 -12.53
CA SER A 52 3.38 -2.98 -13.07
C SER A 52 2.04 -2.27 -13.22
N GLY A 53 2.02 -0.97 -12.97
CA GLY A 53 0.85 -0.12 -13.17
C GLY A 53 1.20 1.14 -13.94
N THR A 54 0.28 1.57 -14.80
CA THR A 54 0.29 2.87 -15.51
C THR A 54 -1.10 3.48 -15.42
N ALA A 55 -1.22 4.80 -15.50
CA ALA A 55 -2.54 5.43 -15.65
C ALA A 55 -3.22 4.93 -16.93
N HIS A 56 -4.54 4.81 -16.90
CA HIS A 56 -5.34 4.60 -18.11
C HIS A 56 -5.22 5.81 -19.04
N SER A 57 -5.57 5.64 -20.31
CA SER A 57 -5.38 6.66 -21.35
C SER A 57 -6.19 7.95 -21.12
N ASP A 58 -7.29 7.88 -20.37
CA ASP A 58 -8.12 9.04 -19.97
C ASP A 58 -7.71 9.65 -18.61
N GLY A 59 -6.66 9.13 -17.98
CA GLY A 59 -6.19 9.57 -16.66
C GLY A 59 -7.07 9.11 -15.49
N ARG A 60 -8.07 8.26 -15.71
CA ARG A 60 -8.90 7.66 -14.65
C ARG A 60 -8.37 6.30 -14.28
N GLY A 61 -8.14 6.05 -12.99
CA GLY A 61 -7.61 4.76 -12.53
C GLY A 61 -6.23 4.36 -13.07
N VAL A 62 -5.89 3.10 -12.87
CA VAL A 62 -4.60 2.47 -13.17
C VAL A 62 -4.82 1.13 -13.87
N ASP A 63 -4.16 0.94 -15.01
CA ASP A 63 -4.07 -0.35 -15.67
C ASP A 63 -2.91 -1.15 -15.07
N PHE A 64 -3.24 -2.23 -14.37
CA PHE A 64 -2.27 -3.15 -13.81
C PHE A 64 -1.99 -4.32 -14.75
N LYS A 65 -0.72 -4.72 -14.79
CA LYS A 65 -0.25 -5.99 -15.36
C LYS A 65 0.44 -6.79 -14.27
N VAL A 66 -0.06 -7.99 -14.03
CA VAL A 66 0.39 -8.88 -12.96
C VAL A 66 0.94 -10.15 -13.59
N HIS A 67 2.11 -10.55 -13.14
CA HIS A 67 2.71 -11.84 -13.48
C HIS A 67 3.31 -12.46 -12.23
N PHE A 68 2.85 -13.66 -11.86
CA PHE A 68 3.43 -14.46 -10.79
C PHE A 68 3.74 -15.88 -11.28
N SER A 69 4.70 -16.51 -10.64
CA SER A 69 5.22 -17.84 -10.98
C SER A 69 5.61 -18.56 -9.69
N GLY A 70 5.77 -19.88 -9.77
CA GLY A 70 6.10 -20.70 -8.60
C GLY A 70 4.96 -20.82 -7.60
N LEU A 71 3.71 -20.64 -8.08
CA LEU A 71 2.50 -20.85 -7.31
C LEU A 71 2.20 -22.35 -7.21
N THR A 72 1.76 -22.81 -6.05
CA THR A 72 1.31 -24.18 -5.82
C THR A 72 -0.13 -24.22 -5.32
N GLU A 73 -0.82 -25.33 -5.58
CA GLU A 73 -2.22 -25.53 -5.16
C GLU A 73 -2.37 -25.63 -3.64
N ASP A 74 -1.38 -26.16 -2.94
CA ASP A 74 -1.41 -26.39 -1.49
C ASP A 74 -1.26 -25.11 -0.65
N GLU A 75 -0.59 -24.09 -1.19
CA GLU A 75 -0.45 -22.77 -0.57
C GLU A 75 -1.53 -21.78 -1.05
N GLY A 76 -2.24 -22.08 -2.16
CA GLY A 76 -3.30 -21.25 -2.72
C GLY A 76 -4.70 -21.50 -2.12
N PRO A 77 -5.70 -20.62 -2.38
CA PRO A 77 -5.64 -19.47 -3.28
C PRO A 77 -4.94 -18.26 -2.68
N TYR A 78 -4.06 -17.65 -3.46
CA TYR A 78 -3.25 -16.52 -3.03
C TYR A 78 -4.02 -15.20 -3.14
N ALA A 79 -3.81 -14.33 -2.18
CA ALA A 79 -4.21 -12.93 -2.28
C ALA A 79 -2.99 -12.04 -2.48
N TYR A 80 -3.20 -10.86 -3.02
CA TYR A 80 -2.18 -9.85 -3.21
C TYR A 80 -2.81 -8.46 -3.09
N HIS A 81 -2.12 -7.58 -2.39
CA HIS A 81 -2.64 -6.26 -2.02
C HIS A 81 -1.55 -5.20 -2.12
N LEU A 82 -1.96 -3.95 -2.35
CA LEU A 82 -1.10 -2.79 -2.14
C LEU A 82 -1.05 -2.50 -0.65
N HIS A 83 0.15 -2.39 -0.10
CA HIS A 83 0.39 -2.11 1.31
C HIS A 83 0.93 -0.70 1.53
N VAL A 84 0.70 -0.14 2.71
CA VAL A 84 0.99 1.27 3.00
C VAL A 84 2.48 1.59 2.87
N ASP A 85 3.34 0.80 3.52
CA ASP A 85 4.76 1.09 3.64
C ASP A 85 5.59 0.31 2.61
N PRO A 86 6.75 0.86 2.19
CA PRO A 86 7.72 0.11 1.41
C PRO A 86 8.28 -1.08 2.23
N VAL A 87 8.63 -2.15 1.53
CA VAL A 87 9.44 -3.23 2.06
C VAL A 87 10.79 -2.66 2.51
N PRO A 88 11.20 -2.84 3.78
CA PRO A 88 12.51 -2.43 4.29
C PRO A 88 13.65 -3.22 3.65
N GLU A 89 14.89 -2.77 3.89
CA GLU A 89 16.12 -3.39 3.35
C GLU A 89 16.27 -4.87 3.73
N ASP A 90 15.78 -5.29 4.90
CA ASP A 90 15.82 -6.69 5.36
C ASP A 90 14.80 -7.60 4.66
N GLY A 91 13.96 -7.06 3.75
CA GLY A 91 12.98 -7.81 3.00
C GLY A 91 11.78 -8.31 3.82
N ASN A 92 11.57 -7.76 5.01
CA ASN A 92 10.50 -8.17 5.91
C ASN A 92 9.13 -7.62 5.47
N CYS A 93 8.33 -8.47 4.83
CA CYS A 93 7.00 -8.12 4.32
C CYS A 93 6.02 -7.71 5.43
N SER A 94 6.24 -8.06 6.70
CA SER A 94 5.38 -7.61 7.80
C SER A 94 5.53 -6.12 8.11
N ARG A 95 6.62 -5.48 7.66
CA ARG A 95 6.88 -4.05 7.85
C ARG A 95 6.20 -3.15 6.82
N THR A 96 5.52 -3.73 5.83
CA THR A 96 4.71 -2.96 4.87
C THR A 96 3.38 -2.48 5.48
N LEU A 97 3.10 -2.88 6.73
CA LEU A 97 1.90 -2.52 7.51
C LEU A 97 0.60 -2.94 6.82
N ASP A 98 -0.47 -2.17 6.97
CA ASP A 98 -1.82 -2.50 6.51
C ASP A 98 -1.98 -2.31 5.00
N HIS A 99 -3.18 -2.63 4.49
CA HIS A 99 -3.56 -2.34 3.11
C HIS A 99 -3.69 -0.84 2.89
N VAL A 100 -3.57 -0.40 1.64
CA VAL A 100 -3.88 0.98 1.27
C VAL A 100 -5.38 1.22 1.42
N ASP A 101 -5.76 1.88 2.52
CA ASP A 101 -7.14 2.22 2.84
C ASP A 101 -7.26 3.61 3.49
N PRO A 102 -7.09 4.70 2.71
CA PRO A 102 -7.23 6.05 3.23
C PRO A 102 -8.68 6.43 3.60
N PHE A 103 -9.67 5.59 3.26
CA PHE A 103 -11.09 5.85 3.48
C PHE A 103 -11.67 5.05 4.66
N GLY A 104 -10.83 4.23 5.31
CA GLY A 104 -11.21 3.46 6.48
C GLY A 104 -12.30 2.43 6.21
N ARG A 105 -12.37 1.89 4.98
CA ARG A 105 -13.29 0.81 4.60
C ARG A 105 -13.03 -0.43 5.45
N GLY A 106 -11.77 -0.84 5.56
CA GLY A 106 -11.32 -2.06 6.25
C GLY A 106 -11.67 -3.37 5.54
N GLN A 107 -11.50 -4.49 6.24
CA GLN A 107 -11.68 -5.82 5.65
C GLN A 107 -13.04 -6.45 5.96
N ARG A 108 -13.88 -5.78 6.76
CA ARG A 108 -15.20 -6.28 7.17
C ARG A 108 -16.28 -5.23 6.91
N PRO A 109 -17.32 -5.57 6.13
CA PRO A 109 -17.53 -6.85 5.42
C PRO A 109 -16.43 -7.14 4.37
N PRO A 110 -16.28 -8.40 3.90
CA PRO A 110 -15.34 -8.72 2.82
C PRO A 110 -15.56 -7.83 1.59
N CYS A 111 -14.54 -7.63 0.75
CA CYS A 111 -14.70 -6.92 -0.52
C CYS A 111 -15.80 -7.55 -1.37
N ASP A 112 -16.71 -6.72 -1.88
CA ASP A 112 -17.69 -7.10 -2.88
C ASP A 112 -17.17 -6.66 -4.25
N SER A 113 -16.70 -7.62 -5.05
CA SER A 113 -16.18 -7.34 -6.38
C SER A 113 -17.22 -6.79 -7.35
N SER A 114 -18.52 -6.93 -7.05
CA SER A 114 -19.59 -6.34 -7.85
C SER A 114 -19.78 -4.85 -7.58
N ASN A 115 -19.29 -4.36 -6.44
CA ASN A 115 -19.32 -2.96 -6.00
C ASN A 115 -17.91 -2.57 -5.50
N PRO A 116 -16.90 -2.50 -6.39
CA PRO A 116 -15.50 -2.40 -6.00
C PRO A 116 -15.13 -1.08 -5.30
N GLU A 117 -15.95 -0.03 -5.41
CA GLU A 117 -15.86 1.20 -4.64
C GLU A 117 -16.05 0.95 -3.14
N THR A 118 -16.76 -0.12 -2.79
CA THR A 118 -16.97 -0.51 -1.40
C THR A 118 -15.79 -1.27 -0.83
N CYS A 119 -14.68 -1.48 -1.55
CA CYS A 119 -13.50 -2.21 -1.10
C CYS A 119 -12.36 -1.29 -0.67
N GLU A 120 -11.37 -1.82 0.06
CA GLU A 120 -10.12 -1.07 0.29
C GLU A 120 -9.47 -0.80 -1.08
N PRO A 121 -9.01 0.43 -1.38
CA PRO A 121 -8.31 0.70 -2.63
C PRO A 121 -7.15 -0.26 -2.91
N GLY A 122 -6.44 -0.68 -1.87
CA GLY A 122 -5.35 -1.66 -1.95
C GLY A 122 -5.76 -3.13 -2.08
N ASP A 123 -7.05 -3.49 -1.91
CA ASP A 123 -7.53 -4.88 -2.00
C ASP A 123 -7.75 -5.32 -3.46
N LEU A 124 -6.64 -5.54 -4.17
CA LEU A 124 -6.66 -5.95 -5.58
C LEU A 124 -7.27 -7.35 -5.76
N SER A 125 -6.97 -8.30 -4.86
CA SER A 125 -7.52 -9.66 -4.95
C SER A 125 -9.00 -9.74 -4.61
N GLY A 126 -9.50 -8.89 -3.72
CA GLY A 126 -10.93 -8.76 -3.47
C GLY A 126 -11.67 -8.28 -4.71
N LYS A 127 -11.14 -7.27 -5.40
CA LYS A 127 -11.75 -6.68 -6.61
C LYS A 127 -11.62 -7.58 -7.85
N TYR A 128 -10.45 -8.15 -8.09
CA TYR A 128 -10.10 -8.84 -9.35
C TYR A 128 -9.91 -10.35 -9.22
N GLY A 129 -10.18 -10.90 -8.05
CA GLY A 129 -10.09 -12.33 -7.76
C GLY A 129 -8.75 -12.76 -7.18
N ARG A 130 -8.83 -13.79 -6.32
CA ARG A 130 -7.68 -14.50 -5.78
C ARG A 130 -7.08 -15.42 -6.83
N ILE A 131 -5.82 -15.78 -6.65
CA ILE A 131 -5.10 -16.64 -7.59
C ILE A 131 -5.24 -18.09 -7.15
N SER A 132 -6.01 -18.87 -7.88
CA SER A 132 -6.18 -20.32 -7.65
C SER A 132 -5.32 -21.18 -8.60
N ALA A 133 -4.46 -20.56 -9.41
CA ALA A 133 -3.61 -21.25 -10.37
C ALA A 133 -2.40 -21.92 -9.71
N SER A 134 -1.95 -23.05 -10.27
CA SER A 134 -0.63 -23.62 -10.05
C SER A 134 0.33 -23.22 -11.18
N GLY A 135 1.61 -23.07 -10.86
CA GLY A 135 2.65 -22.62 -11.77
C GLY A 135 2.61 -21.10 -11.99
N ASP A 136 2.23 -20.69 -13.20
CA ASP A 136 2.29 -19.31 -13.66
C ASP A 136 0.89 -18.69 -13.73
N PHE A 137 0.81 -17.41 -13.35
CA PHE A 137 -0.41 -16.62 -13.40
C PHE A 137 -0.10 -15.27 -14.02
N THR A 138 -0.85 -14.90 -15.07
CA THR A 138 -0.77 -13.57 -15.69
C THR A 138 -2.15 -13.00 -15.84
N THR A 139 -2.33 -11.73 -15.47
CA THR A 139 -3.58 -11.01 -15.69
C THR A 139 -3.34 -9.53 -15.89
N THR A 140 -4.34 -8.86 -16.47
CA THR A 140 -4.41 -7.42 -16.59
C THR A 140 -5.81 -6.96 -16.21
N TYR A 141 -5.91 -5.85 -15.50
CA TYR A 141 -7.18 -5.24 -15.16
C TYR A 141 -7.03 -3.74 -14.97
N HIS A 142 -8.16 -3.04 -15.03
CA HIS A 142 -8.27 -1.62 -14.83
C HIS A 142 -8.83 -1.35 -13.43
N ASP A 143 -8.05 -0.66 -12.60
CA ASP A 143 -8.43 -0.30 -11.23
C ASP A 143 -8.68 1.19 -11.08
N LEU A 144 -9.93 1.53 -10.83
CA LEU A 144 -10.39 2.91 -10.68
C LEU A 144 -9.94 3.55 -9.37
N TYR A 145 -9.49 2.78 -8.38
CA TYR A 145 -9.30 3.28 -7.01
C TYR A 145 -7.82 3.46 -6.61
N SER A 146 -6.88 2.89 -7.38
CA SER A 146 -5.44 3.17 -7.28
C SER A 146 -5.06 4.41 -8.06
N SER A 147 -3.93 5.05 -7.73
CA SER A 147 -3.46 6.26 -8.41
C SER A 147 -1.96 6.25 -8.76
N THR A 148 -1.58 6.79 -9.92
CA THR A 148 -0.18 7.15 -10.25
C THR A 148 0.18 8.59 -9.86
N LYS A 149 -0.78 9.37 -9.35
CA LYS A 149 -0.58 10.78 -8.96
C LYS A 149 0.06 10.86 -7.59
N ASN A 150 1.28 11.39 -7.51
CA ASN A 150 1.96 11.58 -6.23
C ASN A 150 1.18 12.53 -5.31
N GLY A 151 1.20 12.26 -4.01
CA GLY A 151 0.60 13.10 -2.97
C GLY A 151 -0.84 12.73 -2.58
N VAL A 152 -1.50 11.81 -3.31
CA VAL A 152 -2.81 11.30 -2.92
C VAL A 152 -2.69 10.01 -2.11
N GLY A 153 -3.65 9.75 -1.21
CA GLY A 153 -3.61 8.59 -0.31
C GLY A 153 -3.54 7.24 -1.05
N THR A 154 -4.13 7.15 -2.23
CA THR A 154 -4.13 5.93 -3.08
C THR A 154 -2.97 5.88 -4.07
N PHE A 155 -2.00 6.79 -3.97
CA PHE A 155 -0.76 6.72 -4.77
C PHE A 155 0.01 5.45 -4.43
N PHE A 156 0.21 4.55 -5.40
CA PHE A 156 0.88 3.27 -5.16
C PHE A 156 2.39 3.29 -5.49
N GLY A 157 2.87 4.31 -6.19
CA GLY A 157 4.22 4.34 -6.75
C GLY A 157 5.36 4.37 -5.71
N ASN A 158 5.08 4.76 -4.47
CA ASN A 158 6.02 4.76 -3.34
C ASN A 158 5.72 3.65 -2.31
N ARG A 159 4.92 2.66 -2.70
CA ARG A 159 4.39 1.62 -1.81
C ARG A 159 4.90 0.25 -2.18
N SER A 160 4.37 -0.77 -1.54
CA SER A 160 4.70 -2.16 -1.81
C SER A 160 3.48 -2.98 -2.26
N ILE A 161 3.77 -4.07 -2.96
CA ILE A 161 2.84 -5.18 -3.17
C ILE A 161 3.23 -6.32 -2.22
N VAL A 162 2.25 -6.97 -1.62
CA VAL A 162 2.45 -8.18 -0.79
C VAL A 162 1.57 -9.29 -1.34
N ILE A 163 2.10 -10.51 -1.35
CA ILE A 163 1.36 -11.73 -1.65
C ILE A 163 1.16 -12.52 -0.36
N HIS A 164 -0.05 -13.03 -0.19
CA HIS A 164 -0.48 -13.85 0.91
C HIS A 164 -0.86 -15.25 0.42
N ASP A 165 -0.51 -16.26 1.21
CA ASP A 165 -1.04 -17.62 1.04
C ASP A 165 -2.52 -17.72 1.46
N LYS A 166 -3.10 -18.92 1.34
CA LYS A 166 -4.48 -19.23 1.76
C LYS A 166 -4.76 -18.99 3.24
N ASP A 167 -3.72 -19.04 4.09
CA ASP A 167 -3.82 -18.84 5.53
C ASP A 167 -3.58 -17.37 5.91
N GLY A 168 -3.39 -16.49 4.92
CA GLY A 168 -3.20 -15.05 5.08
C GLY A 168 -1.77 -14.63 5.43
N ARG A 169 -0.79 -15.54 5.43
CA ARG A 169 0.61 -15.21 5.75
C ARG A 169 1.24 -14.48 4.57
N ARG A 170 2.04 -13.44 4.86
CA ARG A 170 2.80 -12.69 3.85
C ARG A 170 3.98 -13.53 3.37
N ILE A 171 3.85 -14.16 2.20
CA ILE A 171 4.86 -15.08 1.67
C ILE A 171 5.95 -14.37 0.87
N ASN A 172 5.59 -13.32 0.12
CA ASN A 172 6.54 -12.49 -0.61
C ASN A 172 6.01 -11.06 -0.78
N CYS A 173 6.88 -10.13 -1.15
CA CYS A 173 6.54 -8.73 -1.34
C CYS A 173 7.56 -8.04 -2.26
N GLY A 174 7.27 -6.82 -2.70
CA GLY A 174 8.16 -6.00 -3.53
C GLY A 174 7.79 -4.53 -3.51
N ASN A 175 8.77 -3.64 -3.68
CA ASN A 175 8.55 -2.20 -3.76
C ASN A 175 8.26 -1.75 -5.18
N PHE A 176 7.26 -0.89 -5.35
CA PHE A 176 7.07 -0.17 -6.59
C PHE A 176 8.17 0.88 -6.74
N LYS A 177 8.67 0.99 -7.97
CA LYS A 177 9.63 2.01 -8.39
C LYS A 177 9.21 2.56 -9.74
N LEU A 178 9.44 3.85 -9.96
CA LEU A 178 9.28 4.44 -11.28
C LEU A 178 10.24 3.73 -12.25
N VAL A 179 9.71 3.27 -13.37
CA VAL A 179 10.52 2.77 -14.47
C VAL A 179 11.01 3.99 -15.24
N GLU A 180 12.32 4.20 -15.23
CA GLU A 180 12.93 5.21 -16.09
C GLU A 180 12.71 4.78 -17.54
N VAL A 181 11.97 5.59 -18.30
CA VAL A 181 11.86 5.40 -19.74
C VAL A 181 13.21 5.83 -20.29
N GLU A 182 13.99 4.89 -20.82
CA GLU A 182 15.14 5.22 -21.66
C GLU A 182 14.58 5.88 -22.92
N GLU A 183 14.44 7.21 -22.89
CA GLU A 183 14.11 8.01 -24.06
C GLU A 183 15.15 7.70 -25.15
N PRO A 184 14.73 7.31 -26.37
CA PRO A 184 15.66 7.08 -27.46
C PRO A 184 16.25 8.44 -27.89
N GLY A 185 17.40 8.78 -27.32
CA GLY A 185 18.29 9.84 -27.81
C GLY A 185 18.09 11.22 -27.17
N HIS A 186 18.62 11.41 -25.96
CA HIS A 186 19.44 12.59 -25.70
C HIS A 186 20.70 12.13 -24.97
N SER A 187 21.77 11.95 -25.75
CA SER A 187 23.12 11.80 -25.21
C SER A 187 23.48 13.08 -24.45
N SER A 188 23.19 13.12 -23.15
CA SER A 188 23.88 14.05 -22.26
C SER A 188 25.32 13.55 -22.17
N GLY A 189 26.18 14.14 -22.99
CA GLY A 189 27.59 13.80 -23.04
C GLY A 189 28.19 13.87 -21.63
N SER A 190 28.65 12.73 -21.14
CA SER A 190 29.53 12.65 -19.99
C SER A 190 30.70 13.60 -20.20
N MET A 191 30.78 14.64 -19.38
CA MET A 191 31.98 15.45 -19.23
C MET A 191 33.14 14.50 -18.87
N PRO A 192 34.27 14.48 -19.61
CA PRO A 192 35.41 13.69 -19.18
C PRO A 192 36.02 14.35 -17.95
N ALA A 193 36.14 13.57 -16.88
CA ALA A 193 36.97 13.91 -15.73
C ALA A 193 38.40 14.19 -16.23
N THR A 194 38.84 15.44 -16.08
CA THR A 194 40.21 15.85 -16.39
C THR A 194 41.14 15.22 -15.36
N THR A 195 42.03 14.38 -15.86
CA THR A 195 43.10 13.72 -15.11
C THR A 195 44.03 14.77 -14.50
N ALA A 196 44.17 14.75 -13.18
CA ALA A 196 45.18 15.51 -12.46
C ALA A 196 46.57 14.93 -12.76
N THR A 197 47.44 15.71 -13.41
CA THR A 197 48.86 15.39 -13.57
C THR A 197 49.70 16.40 -12.81
N THR A 198 50.57 15.86 -11.96
CA THR A 198 51.55 16.47 -11.06
C THR A 198 52.47 17.50 -11.74
N PRO A 199 52.94 18.56 -11.05
CA PRO A 199 53.77 19.62 -11.64
C PRO A 199 55.25 19.25 -11.68
N THR A 200 55.88 19.50 -12.85
CA THR A 200 57.35 19.51 -13.01
C THR A 200 57.83 20.93 -13.31
N THR A 201 58.85 21.31 -12.57
CA THR A 201 59.68 22.53 -12.55
C THR A 201 60.00 23.13 -13.92
N GLY A 202 59.90 24.46 -14.04
CA GLY A 202 60.39 25.22 -15.20
C GLY A 202 60.35 26.73 -14.99
N THR A 203 61.51 27.29 -14.68
CA THR A 203 61.87 28.70 -14.48
C THR A 203 61.55 29.58 -15.70
N GLY A 204 61.06 30.81 -15.50
CA GLY A 204 61.33 31.91 -16.45
C GLY A 204 60.27 33.01 -16.66
N VAL A 205 60.54 34.16 -16.03
CA VAL A 205 60.39 35.55 -16.51
C VAL A 205 59.00 36.23 -16.62
N ILE A 206 58.95 37.37 -15.91
CA ILE A 206 57.97 38.48 -15.84
C ILE A 206 57.87 39.21 -17.21
N PRO A 207 56.68 39.71 -17.65
CA PRO A 207 56.36 41.13 -17.46
C PRO A 207 54.92 41.46 -17.07
N THR A 208 54.84 42.51 -16.27
CA THR A 208 53.70 43.31 -15.83
C THR A 208 52.86 43.89 -16.98
N ARG A 209 51.52 43.83 -16.88
CA ARG A 209 50.64 44.92 -17.31
C ARG A 209 49.21 44.83 -16.74
N ARG A 210 48.83 45.88 -16.01
CA ARG A 210 47.47 46.33 -15.65
C ARG A 210 46.91 47.15 -16.83
N PRO A 211 45.60 47.15 -17.13
CA PRO A 211 44.62 48.15 -16.62
C PRO A 211 43.28 47.47 -16.21
N THR A 212 42.60 47.81 -15.10
CA THR A 212 41.72 48.98 -14.83
C THR A 212 40.48 49.10 -15.72
N GLY A 213 39.28 49.03 -15.11
CA GLY A 213 37.98 49.39 -15.71
C GLY A 213 36.78 48.69 -15.02
N THR A 214 36.34 49.06 -13.80
CA THR A 214 35.22 49.98 -13.42
C THR A 214 33.85 49.78 -14.08
N GLY A 215 32.82 49.62 -13.22
CA GLY A 215 31.39 49.88 -13.46
C GLY A 215 30.62 48.70 -14.05
N THR A 216 29.41 48.31 -13.63
CA THR A 216 28.31 49.14 -13.10
C THR A 216 27.28 48.22 -12.41
N ALA A 217 26.78 48.65 -11.26
CA ALA A 217 25.62 48.06 -10.59
C ALA A 217 24.32 48.53 -11.27
N GLY A 218 23.37 47.62 -11.46
CA GLY A 218 22.03 47.90 -11.95
C GLY A 218 21.02 47.00 -11.23
N SER A 219 20.28 47.61 -10.31
CA SER A 219 19.13 47.06 -9.58
C SER A 219 17.85 47.18 -10.40
N THR A 220 16.96 46.19 -10.30
CA THR A 220 15.47 46.20 -10.36
C THR A 220 15.00 44.83 -10.90
N GLY A 221 14.02 44.10 -10.39
CA GLY A 221 13.10 44.24 -9.26
C GLY A 221 12.13 43.04 -9.23
N ILE A 222 11.63 42.74 -8.03
CA ILE A 222 10.25 42.30 -7.68
C ILE A 222 9.65 41.08 -8.40
N GLY A 223 9.41 40.01 -7.62
CA GLY A 223 8.51 38.90 -7.96
C GLY A 223 8.44 37.87 -6.84
N GLY A 224 7.80 38.22 -5.73
CA GLY A 224 7.62 37.33 -4.57
C GLY A 224 6.72 36.15 -4.91
N SER A 225 7.26 34.94 -4.79
CA SER A 225 6.50 33.69 -4.85
C SER A 225 6.42 33.13 -3.43
N THR A 226 5.27 33.34 -2.78
CA THR A 226 4.91 32.70 -1.53
C THR A 226 4.69 31.21 -1.78
N ILE A 227 5.61 30.39 -1.26
CA ILE A 227 5.47 28.94 -1.16
C ILE A 227 4.34 28.64 -0.17
N PRO A 228 3.25 27.94 -0.54
CA PRO A 228 2.34 27.39 0.44
C PRO A 228 3.01 26.18 1.09
N THR A 229 3.20 26.29 2.40
CA THR A 229 3.68 25.26 3.32
C THR A 229 2.87 23.97 3.15
N THR A 230 3.55 22.87 2.87
CA THR A 230 3.00 21.52 2.83
C THR A 230 2.41 21.14 4.19
N VAL A 231 1.09 20.94 4.24
CA VAL A 231 0.44 20.30 5.39
C VAL A 231 0.68 18.80 5.26
N SER A 232 1.70 18.29 5.94
CA SER A 232 1.86 16.85 6.16
C SER A 232 0.68 16.37 7.02
N ALA A 233 -0.28 15.69 6.40
CA ALA A 233 -1.28 14.93 7.14
C ALA A 233 -0.57 13.72 7.79
N THR A 234 -0.31 13.80 9.09
CA THR A 234 0.16 12.66 9.88
C THR A 234 -1.01 11.69 10.04
N TYR A 235 -1.04 10.64 9.21
CA TYR A 235 -1.93 9.51 9.40
C TYR A 235 -1.49 8.73 10.64
N THR A 236 -2.41 8.56 11.59
CA THR A 236 -2.20 7.70 12.76
C THR A 236 -2.94 6.38 12.47
N PRO A 237 -2.25 5.27 12.19
CA PRO A 237 -2.92 4.01 11.91
C PRO A 237 -3.64 3.51 13.16
N THR A 238 -4.92 3.14 13.00
CA THR A 238 -5.66 2.36 13.99
C THR A 238 -5.21 0.92 13.86
N ALA A 239 -4.62 0.35 14.91
CA ALA A 239 -4.21 -1.05 14.93
C ALA A 239 -5.42 -1.96 14.63
N SER A 240 -5.39 -2.62 13.47
CA SER A 240 -6.34 -3.66 13.13
C SER A 240 -6.02 -4.94 13.92
N PRO A 241 -6.98 -5.55 14.63
CA PRO A 241 -6.72 -6.75 15.40
C PRO A 241 -6.41 -7.93 14.47
N SER A 242 -5.25 -8.54 14.67
CA SER A 242 -4.87 -9.82 14.08
C SER A 242 -5.98 -10.87 14.33
N PRO A 243 -6.30 -11.74 13.35
CA PRO A 243 -7.25 -12.83 13.58
C PRO A 243 -6.72 -13.76 14.70
N PRO A 244 -7.61 -14.32 15.54
CA PRO A 244 -7.20 -15.21 16.60
C PRO A 244 -6.53 -16.45 16.01
N VAL A 245 -5.34 -16.77 16.52
CA VAL A 245 -4.65 -18.03 16.26
C VAL A 245 -5.55 -19.15 16.77
N LEU A 246 -6.06 -19.99 15.87
CA LEU A 246 -6.71 -21.25 16.25
C LEU A 246 -5.62 -22.19 16.81
N SER A 247 -5.44 -22.14 18.13
CA SER A 247 -4.68 -23.14 18.87
C SER A 247 -5.51 -24.42 18.93
N ASN A 248 -5.14 -25.41 18.12
CA ASN A 248 -5.66 -26.76 18.20
C ASN A 248 -5.14 -27.44 19.49
N GLY A 249 -5.83 -27.18 20.61
CA GLY A 249 -5.69 -27.92 21.85
C GLY A 249 -6.75 -29.02 21.92
N ALA A 250 -6.34 -30.25 21.66
CA ALA A 250 -7.16 -31.42 21.89
C ALA A 250 -7.32 -31.64 23.41
N GLU A 251 -8.50 -31.37 23.96
CA GLU A 251 -8.93 -31.98 25.21
C GLU A 251 -10.31 -32.62 25.03
N ARG A 252 -10.31 -33.94 25.12
CA ARG A 252 -11.49 -34.78 25.27
C ARG A 252 -12.12 -34.47 26.62
N LEU A 253 -13.38 -34.06 26.67
CA LEU A 253 -14.21 -34.31 27.84
C LEU A 253 -15.61 -34.77 27.40
N VAL A 254 -15.93 -35.97 27.86
CA VAL A 254 -17.19 -36.69 27.72
C VAL A 254 -18.15 -36.15 28.77
N GLY A 255 -19.44 -35.91 28.47
CA GLY A 255 -20.38 -35.46 29.51
C GLY A 255 -21.82 -35.21 29.07
N PHE A 256 -22.59 -36.30 29.02
CA PHE A 256 -24.04 -36.50 29.28
C PHE A 256 -25.07 -35.34 29.29
N SER A 257 -26.21 -35.67 28.67
CA SER A 257 -27.55 -35.08 28.76
C SER A 257 -28.17 -35.03 30.16
N LEU A 258 -28.97 -33.98 30.44
CA LEU A 258 -30.19 -33.90 31.30
C LEU A 258 -30.55 -32.39 31.34
N GLY A 259 -31.71 -31.88 30.97
CA GLY A 259 -33.06 -32.25 31.40
C GLY A 259 -33.57 -31.24 32.44
N ALA A 260 -34.35 -30.23 32.01
CA ALA A 260 -35.30 -29.41 32.81
C ALA A 260 -36.03 -28.47 31.82
N ILE A 261 -37.30 -28.57 31.41
CA ILE A 261 -38.60 -28.91 32.02
C ILE A 261 -39.15 -27.85 33.01
N LEU A 262 -40.24 -27.20 32.55
CA LEU A 262 -41.37 -26.52 33.24
C LEU A 262 -41.09 -25.17 33.93
N ALA A 263 -41.96 -24.15 33.87
CA ALA A 263 -43.42 -24.17 33.72
C ALA A 263 -43.97 -22.90 33.03
N ALA A 264 -44.99 -23.08 32.18
CA ALA A 264 -45.89 -22.03 31.73
C ALA A 264 -47.19 -22.10 32.55
N LEU A 265 -47.56 -20.98 33.17
CA LEU A 265 -48.86 -20.79 33.82
C LEU A 265 -49.74 -19.94 32.89
N ALA A 266 -50.88 -20.49 32.45
CA ALA A 266 -51.96 -19.75 31.81
C ALA A 266 -53.14 -19.66 32.79
N PRO A 267 -53.74 -18.46 33.01
CA PRO A 267 -54.96 -18.32 33.80
C PRO A 267 -56.20 -18.46 32.91
N PHE A 268 -57.14 -19.32 33.32
CA PHE A 268 -58.53 -19.28 32.87
C PHE A 268 -59.32 -18.35 33.80
N ALA A 269 -59.97 -17.35 33.24
CA ALA A 269 -61.03 -16.59 33.88
C ALA A 269 -62.20 -16.44 32.89
N LEU A 270 -63.35 -16.98 33.31
CA LEU A 270 -64.71 -16.95 32.76
C LEU A 270 -64.96 -17.68 31.43
#